data_AF-A0ABD5THY2-F1
#
_entry.id   AF-A0ABD5THY2-F1
#
_cell.length_a   1.000
_cell.length_b   1.000
_cell.length_c   1.000
_cell.angle_alpha   90.00
_cell.angle_beta   90.00
_cell.angle_gamma   90.00
#
_symmetry.space_group_name_H-M   'P 1'
#
loop_
_entity.id
_entity.type
_entity.pdbx_description
1 polymer ?
#
loop_
_entity_poly.entity_id
_entity_poly.type
_entity_poly.pdbx_seq_one_letter_code
_entity_poly.pdbx_strand_id
1 'polypeptide(L)'
;MYRRTFLARAGAVTISSVALTSPASAQSVPDRPDHLENVDDDTDELEQYQPSFIASSTTRSEIEGVYGWYADSSEYDGRAYYYWVRYPTQRGILPSWVPVVGSADSHFRDHEPVVVYTDDAGDVERVIVSGYHHFVLDLDSDSLELREDRADDPTHAKLRIVDHHHHYRNGADSTRDGVLPDTMAGVDLRGWLDERESWYDLGVFESSNPEAIEDPFALRDDLDTWWADGSADAWVGRNVWVPLGLRGADETDTLRIEEE
;
A
#
# COMPACT_ATOMS: atom_id res chain seq x y z
N MET A 1 -10.79 -53.21 -38.08
CA MET A 1 -9.91 -52.29 -37.34
C MET A 1 -10.24 -50.87 -37.75
N TYR A 2 -10.78 -50.08 -36.83
CA TYR A 2 -11.11 -48.67 -37.02
C TYR A 2 -9.87 -47.80 -36.81
N ARG A 3 -9.54 -46.89 -37.74
CA ARG A 3 -8.67 -45.73 -37.49
C ARG A 3 -9.41 -44.48 -37.94
N ARG A 4 -9.75 -43.65 -36.95
CA ARG A 4 -10.37 -42.34 -37.08
C ARG A 4 -9.27 -41.33 -37.42
N THR A 5 -9.43 -40.57 -38.50
CA THR A 5 -8.60 -39.40 -38.79
C THR A 5 -9.45 -38.18 -38.51
N PHE A 6 -9.15 -37.49 -37.40
CA PHE A 6 -9.80 -36.24 -37.01
C PHE A 6 -9.02 -35.10 -37.67
N LEU A 7 -9.58 -34.48 -38.71
CA LEU A 7 -9.06 -33.26 -39.31
C LEU A 7 -9.63 -32.07 -38.52
N ALA A 8 -8.78 -31.42 -37.73
CA ALA A 8 -9.08 -30.17 -37.05
C ALA A 8 -9.14 -29.04 -38.07
N ARG A 9 -10.32 -28.44 -38.25
CA ARG A 9 -10.49 -27.14 -38.90
C ARG A 9 -10.23 -26.06 -37.86
N ALA A 10 -9.10 -25.36 -37.96
CA ALA A 10 -8.87 -24.10 -37.27
C ALA A 10 -9.56 -22.98 -38.07
N GLY A 11 -10.70 -22.50 -37.57
CA GLY A 11 -11.31 -21.25 -38.05
C GLY A 11 -10.69 -20.09 -37.28
N ALA A 12 -10.05 -19.17 -37.99
CA ALA A 12 -9.48 -17.96 -37.42
C ALA A 12 -10.61 -17.04 -36.92
N VAL A 13 -10.69 -16.84 -35.60
CA VAL A 13 -11.52 -15.78 -35.00
C VAL A 13 -10.68 -14.52 -35.00
N THR A 14 -11.00 -13.59 -35.89
CA THR A 14 -10.41 -12.25 -35.90
C THR A 14 -11.08 -11.45 -34.78
N ILE A 15 -10.49 -11.44 -33.59
CA ILE A 15 -10.92 -10.57 -32.50
C ILE A 15 -10.41 -9.17 -32.85
N SER A 16 -11.28 -8.33 -33.40
CA SER A 16 -11.01 -6.91 -33.56
C SER A 16 -10.91 -6.30 -32.16
N SER A 17 -9.69 -5.89 -31.78
CA SER A 17 -9.41 -5.15 -30.56
C SER A 17 -10.10 -3.79 -30.64
N VAL A 18 -11.33 -3.69 -30.15
CA VAL A 18 -11.95 -2.41 -29.85
C VAL A 18 -11.24 -1.90 -28.60
N ALA A 19 -10.29 -0.98 -28.77
CA ALA A 19 -9.77 -0.19 -27.68
C ALA A 19 -10.91 0.69 -27.17
N LEU A 20 -11.68 0.17 -26.22
CA LEU A 20 -12.58 0.95 -25.40
C LEU A 20 -11.69 1.75 -24.45
N THR A 21 -11.23 2.93 -24.89
CA THR A 21 -10.89 3.98 -23.94
C THR A 21 -12.20 4.44 -23.34
N SER A 22 -12.68 3.71 -22.33
CA SER A 22 -13.65 4.25 -21.41
C SER A 22 -13.03 5.54 -20.85
N PRO A 23 -13.72 6.69 -20.88
CA PRO A 23 -13.28 7.80 -20.07
C PRO A 23 -13.24 7.29 -18.63
N ALA A 24 -12.07 7.37 -17.99
CA ALA A 24 -11.98 7.20 -16.54
C ALA A 24 -13.04 8.14 -15.96
N SER A 25 -14.06 7.56 -15.33
CA SER A 25 -15.08 8.38 -14.71
C SER A 25 -14.41 8.93 -13.46
N ALA A 26 -14.08 10.22 -13.47
CA ALA A 26 -13.47 10.88 -12.32
C ALA A 26 -14.21 10.47 -11.05
N GLN A 27 -13.51 9.79 -10.14
CA GLN A 27 -14.09 9.35 -8.88
C GLN A 27 -14.40 10.60 -8.08
N SER A 28 -15.62 10.73 -7.56
CA SER A 28 -15.93 11.83 -6.66
C SER A 28 -15.04 11.69 -5.43
N VAL A 29 -14.28 12.74 -5.13
CA VAL A 29 -13.50 12.83 -3.90
C VAL A 29 -14.46 12.70 -2.70
N PRO A 30 -14.32 11.68 -1.84
CA PRO A 30 -15.20 11.48 -0.70
C PRO A 30 -15.11 12.65 0.29
N ASP A 31 -16.15 12.86 1.09
CA ASP A 31 -16.02 13.72 2.27
C ASP A 31 -15.22 12.97 3.35
N ARG A 32 -14.42 13.70 4.14
CA ARG A 32 -13.73 13.09 5.29
C ARG A 32 -14.73 12.80 6.41
N PRO A 33 -14.47 11.79 7.25
CA PRO A 33 -15.27 11.54 8.44
C PRO A 33 -15.31 12.74 9.39
N ASP A 34 -16.45 12.94 10.06
CA ASP A 34 -16.68 14.06 10.98
C ASP A 34 -15.84 13.97 12.27
N HIS A 35 -15.34 12.78 12.64
CA HIS A 35 -14.54 12.59 13.86
C HIS A 35 -13.11 13.08 13.74
N LEU A 36 -12.61 13.30 12.52
CA LEU A 36 -11.25 13.77 12.29
C LEU A 36 -11.12 15.26 12.64
N GLU A 37 -10.13 15.57 13.46
CA GLU A 37 -9.79 16.92 13.88
C GLU A 37 -8.36 17.27 13.47
N ASN A 38 -8.04 18.57 13.39
CA ASN A 38 -6.69 19.08 13.10
C ASN A 38 -5.99 18.42 11.89
N VAL A 39 -6.74 18.19 10.82
CA VAL A 39 -6.23 17.63 9.57
C VAL A 39 -5.28 18.62 8.89
N ASP A 40 -4.01 18.24 8.74
CA ASP A 40 -2.97 19.06 8.11
C ASP A 40 -1.89 18.17 7.44
N ASP A 41 -0.96 18.78 6.72
CA ASP A 41 0.15 18.11 6.04
C ASP A 41 1.47 18.88 6.08
N ASP A 42 1.72 19.61 7.18
CA ASP A 42 2.99 20.25 7.46
C ASP A 42 4.15 19.24 7.41
N THR A 43 5.06 19.46 6.45
CA THR A 43 6.18 18.55 6.20
C THR A 43 7.18 18.52 7.34
N ASP A 44 7.37 19.61 8.08
CA ASP A 44 8.32 19.62 9.20
C ASP A 44 7.87 18.68 10.32
N GLU A 45 6.55 18.57 10.52
CA GLU A 45 5.95 17.63 11.48
C GLU A 45 5.93 16.20 10.92
N LEU A 46 5.54 16.03 9.65
CA LEU A 46 5.57 14.71 9.00
C LEU A 46 6.97 14.11 8.95
N GLU A 47 8.01 14.93 8.83
CA GLU A 47 9.39 14.47 8.87
C GLU A 47 9.77 13.84 10.21
N GLN A 48 9.10 14.17 11.32
CA GLN A 48 9.37 13.62 12.64
C GLN A 48 8.94 12.15 12.76
N TYR A 49 7.86 11.76 12.08
CA TYR A 49 7.26 10.43 12.23
C TYR A 49 7.34 9.56 10.97
N GLN A 50 7.99 10.04 9.91
CA GLN A 50 8.09 9.30 8.66
C GLN A 50 8.76 7.93 8.86
N PRO A 51 8.31 6.88 8.16
CA PRO A 51 8.96 5.57 8.23
C PRO A 51 10.38 5.61 7.67
N SER A 52 11.25 4.72 8.16
CA SER A 52 12.58 4.50 7.63
C SER A 52 12.66 3.16 6.89
N PHE A 53 13.27 3.15 5.70
CA PHE A 53 13.19 2.01 4.80
C PHE A 53 14.48 1.20 4.66
N ILE A 54 14.34 -0.11 4.91
CA ILE A 54 15.34 -1.13 4.59
C ILE A 54 14.98 -1.71 3.23
N ALA A 55 15.73 -1.28 2.20
CA ALA A 55 15.47 -1.67 0.82
C ALA A 55 16.77 -1.83 0.02
N SER A 56 16.71 -2.56 -1.09
CA SER A 56 17.82 -2.62 -2.04
C SER A 56 18.06 -1.26 -2.71
N SER A 57 19.25 -1.05 -3.29
CA SER A 57 19.53 0.16 -4.06
C SER A 57 18.58 0.33 -5.26
N THR A 58 18.15 -0.79 -5.85
CA THR A 58 17.19 -0.79 -6.97
C THR A 58 15.84 -0.28 -6.50
N THR A 59 15.28 -0.86 -5.44
CA THR A 59 13.99 -0.43 -4.89
C THR A 59 14.03 1.02 -4.42
N ARG A 60 15.14 1.46 -3.79
CA ARG A 60 15.31 2.88 -3.42
C ARG A 60 15.29 3.82 -4.63
N SER A 61 15.90 3.41 -5.75
CA SER A 61 15.88 4.20 -6.99
C SER A 61 14.53 4.19 -7.71
N GLU A 62 13.61 3.31 -7.31
CA GLU A 62 12.24 3.24 -7.82
C GLU A 62 11.26 4.07 -6.98
N ILE A 63 11.63 4.57 -5.80
CA ILE A 63 10.75 5.46 -5.04
C ILE A 63 10.69 6.82 -5.78
N GLU A 64 9.48 7.25 -6.16
CA GLU A 64 9.25 8.53 -6.86
C GLU A 64 8.93 9.68 -5.90
N GLY A 65 8.45 9.37 -4.69
CA GLY A 65 8.08 10.37 -3.69
C GLY A 65 7.38 9.75 -2.49
N VAL A 66 7.30 10.51 -1.40
CA VAL A 66 6.50 10.18 -0.22
C VAL A 66 5.53 11.32 0.03
N TYR A 67 4.27 11.00 0.28
CA TYR A 67 3.21 11.98 0.49
C TYR A 67 2.56 11.71 1.83
N GLY A 68 2.53 12.69 2.73
CA GLY A 68 2.03 12.53 4.08
C GLY A 68 0.90 13.50 4.41
N TRP A 69 0.09 13.14 5.39
CA TRP A 69 -0.81 14.03 6.11
C TRP A 69 -1.04 13.47 7.51
N TYR A 70 -1.62 14.24 8.40
CA TYR A 70 -1.97 13.76 9.73
C TYR A 70 -3.32 14.27 10.19
N ALA A 71 -3.88 13.60 11.20
CA ALA A 71 -5.12 14.00 11.85
C ALA A 71 -5.17 13.50 13.29
N ASP A 72 -5.86 14.28 14.12
CA ASP A 72 -6.37 13.84 15.42
C ASP A 72 -7.75 13.21 15.23
N SER A 73 -8.23 12.51 16.24
CA SER A 73 -9.62 12.04 16.30
C SER A 73 -10.29 12.45 17.59
N SER A 74 -11.56 12.83 17.50
CA SER A 74 -12.42 13.03 18.67
C SER A 74 -12.83 11.71 19.36
N GLU A 75 -12.55 10.56 18.74
CA GLU A 75 -12.88 9.22 19.22
C GLU A 75 -11.68 8.42 19.73
N TYR A 76 -10.46 8.82 19.35
CA TYR A 76 -9.21 8.14 19.71
C TYR A 76 -8.23 9.11 20.37
N ASP A 77 -7.54 8.65 21.41
CA ASP A 77 -6.43 9.40 21.98
C ASP A 77 -5.23 9.39 21.02
N GLY A 78 -4.52 10.51 20.92
CA GLY A 78 -3.35 10.66 20.07
C GLY A 78 -3.61 11.07 18.61
N ARG A 79 -2.59 10.86 17.77
CA ARG A 79 -2.54 11.33 16.38
C ARG A 79 -2.17 10.21 15.42
N ALA A 80 -2.71 10.27 14.21
CA ALA A 80 -2.31 9.40 13.12
C ALA A 80 -1.56 10.18 12.03
N TYR A 81 -0.38 9.70 11.66
CA TYR A 81 0.42 10.19 10.54
C TYR A 81 0.33 9.19 9.39
N TYR A 82 -0.25 9.63 8.27
CA TYR A 82 -0.58 8.78 7.15
C TYR A 82 0.29 9.13 5.93
N TYR A 83 1.19 8.22 5.57
CA TYR A 83 2.10 8.31 4.44
C TYR A 83 1.70 7.40 3.29
N TRP A 84 1.99 7.86 2.07
CA TRP A 84 1.89 7.13 0.82
C TRP A 84 3.26 7.13 0.14
N VAL A 85 3.85 5.95 -0.06
CA VAL A 85 5.09 5.81 -0.83
C VAL A 85 4.76 5.47 -2.26
N ARG A 86 5.23 6.30 -3.18
CA ARG A 86 4.92 6.16 -4.59
C ARG A 86 6.05 5.47 -5.35
N TYR A 87 5.70 4.50 -6.19
CA TYR A 87 6.59 3.81 -7.12
C TYR A 87 6.08 3.94 -8.56
N PRO A 88 6.93 3.82 -9.60
CA PRO A 88 6.51 3.98 -11.00
C PRO A 88 5.52 2.90 -11.45
N THR A 89 5.75 1.65 -11.02
CA THR A 89 4.99 0.47 -11.41
C THR A 89 5.21 -0.68 -10.43
N GLN A 90 4.14 -1.38 -10.07
CA GLN A 90 4.24 -2.73 -9.50
C GLN A 90 4.45 -3.75 -10.64
N ARG A 91 5.32 -4.74 -10.44
CA ARG A 91 5.47 -5.84 -11.41
C ARG A 91 4.55 -7.00 -11.03
N GLY A 92 3.54 -7.21 -11.84
CA GLY A 92 2.50 -8.23 -11.67
C GLY A 92 2.96 -9.67 -11.41
N ILE A 93 2.00 -10.48 -10.96
CA ILE A 93 2.26 -11.79 -10.34
C ILE A 93 2.35 -12.94 -11.31
N LEU A 94 1.60 -12.86 -12.41
CA LEU A 94 1.55 -13.92 -13.38
C LEU A 94 2.63 -13.75 -14.45
N PRO A 95 3.35 -14.83 -14.80
CA PRO A 95 4.13 -14.85 -16.02
C PRO A 95 3.24 -14.44 -17.20
N SER A 96 3.76 -13.63 -18.12
CA SER A 96 3.05 -13.11 -19.30
C SER A 96 2.43 -14.16 -20.24
N TRP A 97 2.59 -15.46 -19.94
CA TRP A 97 2.06 -16.59 -20.71
C TRP A 97 0.81 -17.25 -20.09
N VAL A 98 0.32 -16.83 -18.91
CA VAL A 98 -0.93 -17.35 -18.31
C VAL A 98 -2.12 -16.50 -18.75
N PRO A 99 -3.05 -17.01 -19.59
CA PRO A 99 -4.02 -16.18 -20.31
C PRO A 99 -5.40 -16.05 -19.61
N VAL A 100 -5.52 -16.37 -18.32
CA VAL A 100 -6.84 -16.60 -17.68
C VAL A 100 -7.27 -15.49 -16.72
N VAL A 101 -6.37 -14.62 -16.28
CA VAL A 101 -6.68 -13.41 -15.51
C VAL A 101 -5.73 -12.33 -16.05
N GLY A 102 -6.22 -11.12 -16.30
CA GLY A 102 -5.51 -10.07 -17.03
C GLY A 102 -4.02 -10.00 -16.65
N SER A 103 -3.15 -10.39 -17.58
CA SER A 103 -1.69 -10.46 -17.40
C SER A 103 -1.02 -9.08 -17.40
N ALA A 104 -1.68 -8.10 -16.80
CA ALA A 104 -1.22 -6.73 -16.64
C ALA A 104 -1.70 -6.25 -15.28
N ASP A 105 -1.26 -6.94 -14.23
CA ASP A 105 -1.17 -6.36 -12.89
C ASP A 105 0.02 -5.38 -12.90
N SER A 106 -0.11 -4.36 -13.75
CA SER A 106 0.78 -3.23 -13.90
C SER A 106 -0.09 -2.00 -13.64
N HIS A 107 -0.40 -1.79 -12.37
CA HIS A 107 -1.00 -0.53 -11.95
C HIS A 107 0.04 0.56 -12.21
N PHE A 108 -0.35 1.53 -13.04
CA PHE A 108 0.49 2.69 -13.34
C PHE A 108 0.52 3.53 -12.05
N ARG A 109 1.70 3.63 -11.43
CA ARG A 109 1.96 4.26 -10.13
C ARG A 109 1.36 3.49 -8.94
N ASP A 110 2.23 2.77 -8.25
CA ASP A 110 1.88 2.08 -7.01
C ASP A 110 1.96 3.07 -5.84
N HIS A 111 1.03 3.00 -4.90
CA HIS A 111 0.97 3.88 -3.74
C HIS A 111 0.77 3.02 -2.50
N GLU A 112 1.87 2.79 -1.80
CA GLU A 112 1.92 1.88 -0.66
C GLU A 112 1.71 2.68 0.64
N PRO A 113 0.61 2.43 1.38
CA PRO A 113 0.26 3.17 2.59
C PRO A 113 1.04 2.73 3.84
N VAL A 114 1.33 3.71 4.70
CA VAL A 114 1.84 3.55 6.07
C VAL A 114 1.12 4.52 7.00
N VAL A 115 0.51 4.03 8.08
CA VAL A 115 -0.11 4.83 9.13
C VAL A 115 0.68 4.63 10.43
N VAL A 116 1.20 5.71 11.00
CA VAL A 116 1.91 5.72 12.29
C VAL A 116 0.99 6.37 13.32
N TYR A 117 0.67 5.66 14.40
CA TYR A 117 -0.12 6.19 15.50
C TYR A 117 0.79 6.56 16.67
N THR A 118 0.59 7.76 17.20
CA THR A 118 1.25 8.23 18.40
C THR A 118 0.26 8.48 19.52
N ASP A 119 0.71 8.40 20.75
CA ASP A 119 -0.04 8.91 21.90
C ASP A 119 0.04 10.45 22.01
N ASP A 120 -0.59 11.01 23.04
CA ASP A 120 -0.58 12.46 23.33
C ASP A 120 0.81 12.99 23.74
N ALA A 121 1.73 12.11 24.16
CA ALA A 121 3.10 12.47 24.49
C ALA A 121 4.00 12.51 23.24
N GLY A 122 3.51 11.96 22.12
CA GLY A 122 4.24 11.85 20.87
C GLY A 122 5.02 10.55 20.72
N ASP A 123 4.81 9.57 21.60
CA ASP A 123 5.42 8.24 21.52
C ASP A 123 4.69 7.39 20.48
N VAL A 124 5.44 6.68 19.62
CA VAL A 124 4.87 5.78 18.61
C VAL A 124 4.38 4.49 19.26
N GLU A 125 3.07 4.24 19.21
CA GLU A 125 2.45 3.07 19.83
C GLU A 125 2.17 1.94 18.83
N ARG A 126 1.85 2.30 17.58
CA ARG A 126 1.36 1.35 16.57
C ARG A 126 1.69 1.85 15.18
N VAL A 127 1.97 0.94 14.27
CA VAL A 127 2.16 1.24 12.85
C VAL A 127 1.41 0.21 12.03
N ILE A 128 0.56 0.70 11.14
CA ILE A 128 -0.20 -0.12 10.19
C ILE A 128 0.34 0.14 8.80
N VAL A 129 0.66 -0.91 8.07
CA VAL A 129 1.26 -0.79 6.73
C VAL A 129 0.57 -1.73 5.76
N SER A 130 0.69 -1.45 4.46
CA SER A 130 0.33 -2.42 3.43
C SER A 130 1.29 -3.62 3.47
N GLY A 131 0.89 -4.62 4.24
CA GLY A 131 1.41 -5.97 4.07
C GLY A 131 0.82 -6.57 2.80
N TYR A 132 1.61 -7.39 2.12
CA TYR A 132 1.19 -8.27 1.03
C TYR A 132 -0.11 -7.89 0.30
N HIS A 133 -0.05 -7.24 -0.87
CA HIS A 133 -1.28 -6.86 -1.60
C HIS A 133 -2.26 -6.00 -0.81
N HIS A 134 -1.79 -4.97 -0.12
CA HIS A 134 -2.66 -4.02 0.58
C HIS A 134 -3.56 -4.68 1.65
N PHE A 135 -3.13 -5.80 2.23
CA PHE A 135 -3.70 -6.29 3.49
C PHE A 135 -3.04 -5.56 4.66
N VAL A 136 -3.77 -5.40 5.75
CA VAL A 136 -3.27 -4.73 6.94
C VAL A 136 -2.22 -5.62 7.61
N LEU A 137 -0.99 -5.12 7.66
CA LEU A 137 0.04 -5.61 8.55
C LEU A 137 0.10 -4.70 9.77
N ASP A 138 -0.21 -5.26 10.92
CA ASP A 138 -0.29 -4.52 12.17
C ASP A 138 0.97 -4.74 13.01
N LEU A 139 1.68 -3.66 13.28
CA LEU A 139 2.91 -3.66 14.06
C LEU A 139 2.67 -2.86 15.34
N ASP A 140 2.59 -3.56 16.47
CA ASP A 140 2.49 -2.96 17.80
C ASP A 140 3.86 -2.50 18.33
N SER A 141 3.85 -1.71 19.41
CA SER A 141 5.07 -1.20 20.05
C SER A 141 6.09 -2.27 20.44
N ASP A 142 5.63 -3.49 20.75
CA ASP A 142 6.51 -4.60 21.16
C ASP A 142 7.26 -5.22 19.98
N SER A 143 6.68 -5.15 18.78
CA SER A 143 7.28 -5.64 17.55
C SER A 143 7.99 -4.55 16.74
N LEU A 144 7.73 -3.28 17.04
CA LEU A 144 8.34 -2.15 16.35
C LEU A 144 9.78 -1.90 16.77
N GLU A 145 10.64 -1.71 15.77
CA GLU A 145 11.97 -1.16 15.99
C GLU A 145 12.03 0.26 15.42
N LEU A 146 12.13 1.23 16.33
CA LEU A 146 12.17 2.64 16.00
C LEU A 146 13.62 3.12 15.85
N ARG A 147 13.84 4.02 14.90
CA ARG A 147 15.12 4.71 14.71
C ARG A 147 15.03 6.11 15.32
N GLU A 148 16.00 6.45 16.15
CA GLU A 148 16.26 7.82 16.60
C GLU A 148 17.02 8.56 15.49
N ASP A 149 16.34 9.51 14.85
CA ASP A 149 16.88 10.42 13.86
C ASP A 149 15.98 11.66 13.88
N ARG A 150 16.51 12.87 13.72
CA ARG A 150 15.79 14.17 13.72
C ARG A 150 15.00 14.57 14.97
N ALA A 151 14.57 13.62 15.80
CA ALA A 151 13.94 13.83 17.09
C ALA A 151 14.87 13.41 18.24
N ASP A 152 14.60 13.91 19.44
CA ASP A 152 15.29 13.49 20.66
C ASP A 152 14.88 12.07 21.10
N ASP A 153 13.74 11.59 20.59
CA ASP A 153 13.16 10.28 20.87
C ASP A 153 13.04 9.43 19.59
N PRO A 154 13.08 8.08 19.67
CA PRO A 154 13.00 7.23 18.50
C PRO A 154 11.57 7.17 17.95
N THR A 155 11.33 7.81 16.81
CA THR A 155 10.00 7.94 16.18
C THR A 155 9.88 7.26 14.81
N HIS A 156 10.99 6.87 14.19
CA HIS A 156 10.98 6.37 12.82
C HIS A 156 10.85 4.85 12.75
N ALA A 157 9.65 4.35 12.44
CA ALA A 157 9.41 2.92 12.24
C ALA A 157 10.32 2.32 11.15
N LYS A 158 11.08 1.27 11.49
CA LYS A 158 11.91 0.55 10.52
C LYS A 158 11.07 -0.46 9.75
N LEU A 159 10.86 -0.19 8.47
CA LEU A 159 10.09 -1.03 7.55
C LEU A 159 11.00 -1.63 6.48
N ARG A 160 10.87 -2.93 6.24
CA ARG A 160 11.53 -3.61 5.12
C ARG A 160 10.60 -3.60 3.91
N ILE A 161 11.08 -3.08 2.79
CA ILE A 161 10.36 -3.15 1.51
C ILE A 161 10.71 -4.46 0.82
N VAL A 162 9.71 -5.23 0.41
CA VAL A 162 9.91 -6.48 -0.34
C VAL A 162 10.18 -6.16 -1.81
N ASP A 163 11.40 -6.50 -2.26
CA ASP A 163 11.85 -6.16 -3.61
C ASP A 163 10.91 -6.69 -4.70
N HIS A 164 10.67 -5.81 -5.68
CA HIS A 164 9.75 -5.89 -6.82
C HIS A 164 8.24 -5.87 -6.52
N HIS A 165 7.83 -5.98 -5.26
CA HIS A 165 6.41 -6.04 -4.88
C HIS A 165 5.97 -4.85 -4.02
N HIS A 166 6.92 -4.11 -3.45
CA HIS A 166 6.74 -2.83 -2.78
C HIS A 166 5.92 -2.84 -1.48
N HIS A 167 5.25 -3.94 -1.14
CA HIS A 167 4.67 -4.17 0.18
C HIS A 167 5.72 -4.23 1.31
N TYR A 168 5.25 -4.00 2.53
CA TYR A 168 6.09 -3.90 3.71
C TYR A 168 6.15 -5.18 4.54
N ARG A 169 7.23 -5.29 5.31
CA ARG A 169 7.41 -6.23 6.41
C ARG A 169 8.05 -5.52 7.59
N ASN A 170 7.91 -6.10 8.78
CA ASN A 170 8.64 -5.64 9.96
C ASN A 170 10.16 -5.65 9.72
N GLY A 171 10.82 -4.54 10.04
CA GLY A 171 12.26 -4.36 9.95
C GLY A 171 13.05 -4.82 11.19
N ALA A 172 12.40 -5.19 12.30
CA ALA A 172 13.03 -5.44 13.60
C ALA A 172 14.16 -6.49 13.59
N ASP A 173 14.06 -7.52 12.74
CA ASP A 173 15.11 -8.55 12.64
C ASP A 173 16.27 -8.17 11.69
N SER A 174 16.37 -6.91 11.29
CA SER A 174 17.37 -6.44 10.32
C SER A 174 18.62 -5.90 11.01
N THR A 175 19.79 -6.44 10.65
CA THR A 175 21.08 -5.84 11.04
C THR A 175 21.42 -4.56 10.25
N ARG A 176 20.51 -4.05 9.43
CA ARG A 176 20.70 -2.85 8.60
C ARG A 176 19.87 -1.71 9.14
N ASP A 177 20.48 -0.55 9.21
CA ASP A 177 19.77 0.70 9.45
C ASP A 177 18.86 1.02 8.24
N GLY A 178 17.61 1.36 8.55
CA GLY A 178 16.70 1.97 7.59
C GLY A 178 17.21 3.33 7.12
N VAL A 179 16.73 3.80 5.98
CA VAL A 179 17.07 5.11 5.43
C VAL A 179 15.80 5.92 5.31
N LEU A 180 15.83 7.18 5.74
CA LEU A 180 14.70 8.09 5.64
C LEU A 180 14.47 8.47 4.16
N PRO A 181 13.22 8.44 3.67
CA PRO A 181 12.88 8.70 2.29
C PRO A 181 13.48 9.97 1.71
N ASP A 182 13.39 11.08 2.42
CA ASP A 182 13.84 12.40 1.96
C ASP A 182 15.39 12.52 1.90
N THR A 183 16.11 11.60 2.54
CA THR A 183 17.57 11.48 2.37
C THR A 183 17.95 10.68 1.12
N MET A 184 16.98 10.03 0.47
CA MET A 184 17.19 9.32 -0.79
C MET A 184 17.23 10.32 -1.94
N ALA A 185 18.26 10.23 -2.78
CA ALA A 185 18.47 11.20 -3.85
C ALA A 185 17.26 11.27 -4.81
N GLY A 186 16.60 12.42 -4.85
CA GLY A 186 15.47 12.69 -5.76
C GLY A 186 14.10 12.26 -5.21
N VAL A 187 14.02 11.87 -3.94
CA VAL A 187 12.76 11.58 -3.24
C VAL A 187 12.49 12.74 -2.29
N ASP A 188 11.33 13.38 -2.42
CA ASP A 188 10.87 14.42 -1.50
C ASP A 188 9.71 13.88 -0.67
N LEU A 189 9.65 14.27 0.61
CA LEU A 189 8.42 14.22 1.40
C LEU A 189 7.56 15.44 1.04
N ARG A 190 6.28 15.20 0.77
CA ARG A 190 5.32 16.24 0.36
C ARG A 190 4.03 16.09 1.15
N GLY A 191 3.28 17.19 1.25
CA GLY A 191 1.91 17.13 1.73
C GLY A 191 1.01 16.38 0.74
N TRP A 192 0.12 15.53 1.25
CA TRP A 192 -0.83 14.78 0.43
C TRP A 192 -2.12 15.55 0.16
N LEU A 193 -2.50 16.52 1.01
CA LEU A 193 -3.80 17.19 0.91
C LEU A 193 -3.92 17.98 -0.40
N ASP A 194 -2.81 18.56 -0.88
CA ASP A 194 -2.71 19.24 -2.18
C ASP A 194 -2.81 18.28 -3.39
N GLU A 195 -2.41 17.03 -3.21
CA GLU A 195 -2.38 16.01 -4.27
C GLU A 195 -3.67 15.20 -4.35
N ARG A 196 -4.43 15.15 -3.25
CA ARG A 196 -5.63 14.33 -3.04
C ARG A 196 -6.60 14.36 -4.21
N GLU A 197 -7.08 15.54 -4.62
CA GLU A 197 -8.06 15.68 -5.70
C GLU A 197 -7.52 15.09 -7.01
N SER A 198 -6.25 15.37 -7.32
CA SER A 198 -5.62 14.87 -8.53
C SER A 198 -5.47 13.35 -8.54
N TRP A 199 -5.25 12.71 -7.39
CA TRP A 199 -5.12 11.25 -7.30
C TRP A 199 -6.46 10.56 -7.53
N TYR A 200 -7.56 11.11 -7.01
CA TYR A 200 -8.92 10.64 -7.35
C TYR A 200 -9.28 10.86 -8.81
N ASP A 201 -8.94 12.01 -9.38
CA ASP A 201 -9.16 12.31 -10.80
C ASP A 201 -8.38 11.36 -11.73
N LEU A 202 -7.20 10.93 -11.29
CA LEU A 202 -6.35 9.97 -12.00
C LEU A 202 -6.75 8.50 -11.75
N GLY A 203 -7.75 8.26 -10.90
CA GLY A 203 -8.24 6.91 -10.58
C GLY A 203 -7.27 6.08 -9.74
N VAL A 204 -6.38 6.72 -8.96
CA VAL A 204 -5.41 6.01 -8.10
C VAL A 204 -6.12 5.07 -7.10
N PHE A 205 -7.31 5.46 -6.63
CA PHE A 205 -8.06 4.75 -5.60
C PHE A 205 -9.31 4.03 -6.13
N GLU A 206 -9.41 3.77 -7.44
CA GLU A 206 -10.61 3.15 -8.06
C GLU A 206 -10.99 1.79 -7.45
N SER A 207 -9.99 1.03 -7.02
CA SER A 207 -10.16 -0.30 -6.40
C SER A 207 -10.09 -0.27 -4.86
N SER A 208 -9.85 0.90 -4.26
CA SER A 208 -9.59 1.04 -2.83
C SER A 208 -10.86 1.32 -2.03
N ASN A 209 -10.89 0.91 -0.77
CA ASN A 209 -11.93 1.29 0.17
C ASN A 209 -11.73 2.78 0.52
N PRO A 210 -12.69 3.69 0.19
CA PRO A 210 -12.52 5.11 0.46
C PRO A 210 -12.35 5.42 1.95
N GLU A 211 -12.93 4.61 2.84
CA GLU A 211 -12.75 4.75 4.29
C GLU A 211 -11.29 4.48 4.69
N ALA A 212 -10.65 3.44 4.14
CA ALA A 212 -9.23 3.17 4.36
C ALA A 212 -8.30 4.27 3.83
N ILE A 213 -8.73 5.07 2.85
CA ILE A 213 -7.94 6.17 2.27
C ILE A 213 -8.10 7.46 3.08
N GLU A 214 -9.33 7.78 3.46
CA GLU A 214 -9.70 9.07 4.05
C GLU A 214 -9.74 9.08 5.58
N ASP A 215 -9.81 7.89 6.20
CA ASP A 215 -9.80 7.72 7.64
C ASP A 215 -8.61 6.86 8.07
N PRO A 216 -7.54 7.46 8.61
CA PRO A 216 -6.44 6.67 9.12
C PRO A 216 -6.89 5.74 10.25
N PHE A 217 -7.90 6.09 11.05
CA PHE A 217 -8.33 5.32 12.21
C PHE A 217 -9.22 4.12 11.86
N ALA A 218 -9.86 4.09 10.70
CA ALA A 218 -10.67 2.94 10.29
C ALA A 218 -9.84 1.64 10.17
N LEU A 219 -8.57 1.77 9.75
CA LEU A 219 -7.63 0.65 9.70
C LEU A 219 -7.17 0.22 11.08
N ARG A 220 -7.32 1.05 12.12
CA ARG A 220 -6.92 0.72 13.48
C ARG A 220 -7.69 -0.49 14.00
N ASP A 221 -9.00 -0.51 13.77
CA ASP A 221 -9.91 -1.45 14.44
C ASP A 221 -10.88 -2.18 13.49
N ASP A 222 -11.31 -1.56 12.38
CA ASP A 222 -12.47 -2.05 11.61
C ASP A 222 -12.10 -2.70 10.28
N LEU A 223 -10.97 -2.32 9.67
CA LEU A 223 -10.58 -2.78 8.34
C LEU A 223 -9.35 -3.71 8.38
N ASP A 224 -9.36 -4.70 7.49
CA ASP A 224 -8.29 -5.68 7.29
C ASP A 224 -7.53 -5.48 5.96
N THR A 225 -7.99 -4.55 5.11
CA THR A 225 -7.39 -4.24 3.81
C THR A 225 -7.71 -2.81 3.35
N TRP A 226 -6.86 -2.27 2.47
CA TRP A 226 -7.16 -1.04 1.73
C TRP A 226 -8.02 -1.28 0.48
N TRP A 227 -8.28 -2.52 0.10
CA TRP A 227 -9.15 -2.80 -1.05
C TRP A 227 -10.62 -2.57 -0.72
N ALA A 228 -11.37 -2.10 -1.72
CA ALA A 228 -12.82 -2.09 -1.63
C ALA A 228 -13.37 -3.52 -1.56
N ASP A 229 -14.44 -3.70 -0.78
CA ASP A 229 -15.13 -4.97 -0.68
C ASP A 229 -15.56 -5.50 -2.05
N GLY A 230 -15.21 -6.76 -2.32
CA GLY A 230 -15.55 -7.44 -3.57
C GLY A 230 -14.69 -7.03 -4.77
N SER A 231 -13.60 -6.28 -4.57
CA SER A 231 -12.60 -6.09 -5.62
C SER A 231 -12.00 -7.44 -6.05
N ALA A 232 -11.69 -7.57 -7.34
CA ALA A 232 -11.08 -8.79 -7.85
C ALA A 232 -9.72 -9.05 -7.19
N ASP A 233 -8.96 -7.98 -6.91
CA ASP A 233 -7.65 -8.05 -6.27
C ASP A 233 -7.74 -8.50 -4.82
N ALA A 234 -8.71 -7.99 -4.04
CA ALA A 234 -8.98 -8.50 -2.69
C ALA A 234 -9.34 -9.98 -2.71
N TRP A 235 -10.22 -10.39 -3.64
CA TRP A 235 -10.61 -11.79 -3.76
C TRP A 235 -9.43 -12.69 -4.12
N VAL A 236 -8.62 -12.33 -5.11
CA VAL A 236 -7.45 -13.13 -5.53
C VAL A 236 -6.39 -13.14 -4.42
N GLY A 237 -6.13 -12.00 -3.78
CA GLY A 237 -5.26 -11.85 -2.62
C GLY A 237 -5.62 -12.86 -1.53
N ARG A 238 -6.87 -12.80 -1.06
CA ARG A 238 -7.37 -13.61 0.05
C ARG A 238 -7.51 -15.09 -0.29
N ASN A 239 -7.99 -15.43 -1.49
CA ASN A 239 -8.38 -16.81 -1.82
C ASN A 239 -7.32 -17.60 -2.59
N VAL A 240 -6.32 -16.94 -3.17
CA VAL A 240 -5.31 -17.60 -4.02
C VAL A 240 -3.91 -17.32 -3.52
N TRP A 241 -3.57 -16.05 -3.34
CA TRP A 241 -2.19 -15.64 -3.11
C TRP A 241 -1.69 -15.93 -1.70
N VAL A 242 -2.45 -15.49 -0.68
CA VAL A 242 -2.14 -15.74 0.73
C VAL A 242 -2.14 -17.24 1.05
N PRO A 243 -3.19 -18.03 0.72
CA PRO A 243 -3.23 -19.45 1.08
C PRO A 243 -2.14 -20.30 0.42
N LEU A 244 -1.59 -19.84 -0.71
CA LEU A 244 -0.52 -20.53 -1.43
C LEU A 244 0.89 -20.05 -1.04
N GLY A 245 1.01 -19.11 -0.09
CA GLY A 245 2.31 -18.58 0.36
C GLY A 245 3.12 -17.94 -0.77
N LEU A 246 2.45 -17.40 -1.79
CA LEU A 246 3.16 -16.91 -2.97
C LEU A 246 3.88 -15.60 -2.62
N ARG A 247 5.15 -15.45 -3.03
CA ARG A 247 5.92 -14.18 -2.93
C ARG A 247 5.96 -13.58 -1.52
N GLY A 248 6.00 -14.43 -0.50
CA GLY A 248 6.32 -14.00 0.86
C GLY A 248 5.13 -13.84 1.82
N ALA A 249 3.92 -14.27 1.41
CA ALA A 249 2.76 -14.38 2.30
C ALA A 249 2.90 -15.46 3.39
N ASP A 250 3.88 -16.37 3.24
CA ASP A 250 4.23 -17.38 4.24
C ASP A 250 5.12 -16.86 5.37
N GLU A 251 5.52 -15.57 5.32
CA GLU A 251 6.40 -14.92 6.30
C GLU A 251 5.70 -13.79 7.08
N THR A 252 4.37 -13.74 7.08
CA THR A 252 3.61 -12.62 7.64
C THR A 252 2.62 -13.06 8.71
N ASP A 253 3.16 -13.46 9.87
CA ASP A 253 2.38 -13.84 11.06
C ASP A 253 1.52 -12.69 11.64
N THR A 254 1.69 -11.46 11.14
CA THR A 254 1.02 -10.24 11.60
C THR A 254 0.03 -9.65 10.58
N LEU A 255 -0.28 -10.37 9.50
CA LEU A 255 -1.36 -9.97 8.60
C LEU A 255 -2.71 -10.16 9.30
N ARG A 256 -3.52 -9.11 9.31
CA ARG A 256 -4.93 -9.22 9.66
C ARG A 256 -5.67 -9.77 8.45
N ILE A 257 -5.84 -11.09 8.43
CA ILE A 257 -6.73 -11.75 7.48
C ILE A 257 -7.59 -12.65 8.35
N GLU A 258 -8.86 -12.29 8.52
CA GLU A 258 -9.77 -13.12 9.30
C GLU A 258 -9.92 -14.49 8.61
N GLU A 259 -9.64 -15.56 9.37
CA GLU A 259 -10.11 -16.91 9.04
C GLU A 259 -11.63 -16.95 9.26
N GLU A 260 -12.42 -16.66 8.23
CA GLU A 260 -13.86 -16.99 8.22
C GLU A 260 -14.11 -18.49 7.94
#